data_AF-A0A832NUX4-F1
#
_entry.id   AF-A0A832NUX4-F1
#
_cell.length_a   1.000
_cell.length_b   1.000
_cell.length_c   1.000
_cell.angle_alpha   90.00
_cell.angle_beta   90.00
_cell.angle_gamma   90.00
#
_symmetry.space_group_name_H-M   'P 1'
#
loop_
_entity.id
_entity.type
_entity.pdbx_description
1 polymer ?
#
loop_
_entity_poly.entity_id
_entity_poly.type
_entity_poly.pdbx_seq_one_letter_code
_entity_poly.pdbx_strand_id
1 'polypeptide(L)'
;MSLLYFFYVVSLGSSKMIGDELGGDPGGMVLPLFLSIFMFLASTYLMITDTRTSEEKVEKFGPDERRLFALTFLMAITYVLAMRMIGFVLSTVILSFSLTFFYLRGTVRKRDLKAWALGSLISTALLLALYSLARVLTRFLLIGGRTGSVPPWMGTNGFVIGASLLLVSILYLPVAILGWKKVKTLSLGSSARDAFVSLLVSVATTELLYLFFRQLFLVELVRGLVAW
;
A
#
# COMPACT_ATOMS: atom_id res chain seq x y z
N MET A 1 -1.46 3.06 -16.08
CA MET A 1 -2.00 2.62 -14.78
C MET A 1 -3.52 2.49 -14.79
N SER A 2 -4.25 3.50 -15.26
CA SER A 2 -5.72 3.46 -15.43
C SER A 2 -6.22 2.27 -16.25
N LEU A 3 -5.54 1.95 -17.35
CA LEU A 3 -5.86 0.83 -18.25
C LEU A 3 -5.69 -0.56 -17.59
N LEU A 4 -4.66 -0.72 -16.75
CA LEU A 4 -4.44 -1.95 -15.98
C LEU A 4 -5.43 -2.09 -14.82
N TYR A 5 -5.79 -0.97 -14.18
CA TYR A 5 -6.85 -0.93 -13.17
C TYR A 5 -8.22 -1.26 -13.76
N PHE A 6 -8.51 -0.78 -14.98
CA PHE A 6 -9.72 -1.14 -15.72
C PHE A 6 -9.80 -2.65 -15.99
N PHE A 7 -8.74 -3.26 -16.52
CA PHE A 7 -8.71 -4.72 -16.72
C PHE A 7 -8.80 -5.50 -15.40
N TYR A 8 -8.17 -5.02 -14.33
CA TYR A 8 -8.31 -5.61 -13.01
C TYR A 8 -9.76 -5.62 -12.54
N VAL A 9 -10.44 -4.47 -12.62
CA VAL A 9 -11.84 -4.32 -12.22
C VAL A 9 -12.76 -5.18 -13.08
N VAL A 10 -12.57 -5.21 -14.40
CA VAL A 10 -13.35 -6.08 -15.30
C VAL A 10 -13.10 -7.56 -15.01
N SER A 11 -11.87 -7.94 -14.62
CA SER A 11 -11.52 -9.34 -14.32
C SER A 11 -12.00 -9.85 -12.95
N LEU A 12 -12.44 -8.96 -12.05
CA LEU A 12 -12.87 -9.34 -10.71
C LEU A 12 -14.12 -10.24 -10.72
N GLY A 13 -14.89 -10.27 -11.82
CA GLY A 13 -16.12 -11.05 -11.95
C GLY A 13 -17.19 -10.58 -10.96
N SER A 14 -18.48 -10.71 -11.32
CA SER A 14 -19.56 -10.27 -10.43
C SER A 14 -19.57 -11.13 -9.16
N SER A 15 -18.93 -10.67 -8.09
CA SER A 15 -19.06 -11.29 -6.78
C SER A 15 -20.42 -10.88 -6.23
N LYS A 16 -21.43 -11.72 -6.45
CA LYS A 16 -22.77 -11.53 -5.90
C LYS A 16 -22.68 -11.56 -4.38
N MET A 17 -22.91 -10.42 -3.72
CA MET A 17 -23.21 -10.39 -2.28
C MET A 17 -24.70 -10.72 -2.09
N ILE A 18 -25.06 -11.30 -0.95
CA ILE A 18 -26.38 -11.85 -0.60
C ILE A 18 -27.57 -10.87 -0.82
N GLY A 19 -27.34 -9.56 -0.98
CA GLY A 19 -28.37 -8.56 -1.34
C GLY A 19 -28.76 -8.51 -2.82
N ASP A 20 -28.06 -9.25 -3.69
CA ASP A 20 -28.21 -9.23 -5.16
C ASP A 20 -29.42 -10.04 -5.68
N GLU A 21 -30.18 -10.68 -4.78
CA GLU A 21 -31.43 -11.39 -5.12
C GLU A 21 -32.65 -10.45 -5.21
N LEU A 22 -32.55 -9.23 -4.66
CA LEU A 22 -33.66 -8.28 -4.55
C LEU A 22 -33.53 -7.04 -5.45
N GLY A 23 -32.62 -7.06 -6.43
CA GLY A 23 -32.69 -6.21 -7.63
C GLY A 23 -32.57 -4.70 -7.42
N GLY A 24 -32.01 -4.24 -6.29
CA GLY A 24 -31.98 -2.81 -5.94
C GLY A 24 -30.62 -2.21 -5.57
N ASP A 25 -29.58 -3.01 -5.36
CA ASP A 25 -28.30 -2.51 -4.88
C ASP A 25 -27.23 -2.63 -5.98
N PRO A 26 -26.68 -1.52 -6.52
CA PRO A 26 -25.52 -1.59 -7.38
C PRO A 26 -24.34 -2.09 -6.54
N GLY A 27 -24.12 -3.41 -6.56
CA GLY A 27 -23.14 -4.08 -5.70
C GLY A 27 -21.77 -3.40 -5.68
N GLY A 28 -20.95 -3.71 -4.67
CA GLY A 28 -19.65 -3.07 -4.36
C GLY A 28 -18.59 -3.00 -5.48
N MET A 29 -18.93 -3.44 -6.69
CA MET A 29 -18.18 -3.37 -7.94
C MET A 29 -18.44 -2.08 -8.75
N VAL A 30 -19.58 -1.39 -8.54
CA VAL A 30 -19.96 -0.21 -9.33
C VAL A 30 -19.03 0.99 -9.06
N LEU A 31 -18.65 1.20 -7.81
CA LEU A 31 -17.80 2.33 -7.42
C LEU A 31 -16.35 2.18 -7.95
N PRO A 32 -15.69 1.00 -7.84
CA PRO A 32 -14.42 0.73 -8.52
C PRO A 32 -14.49 0.84 -10.06
N LEU A 33 -15.59 0.39 -10.67
CA LEU A 33 -15.77 0.45 -12.12
C LEU A 33 -15.93 1.88 -12.61
N PHE A 34 -16.76 2.68 -11.94
CA PHE A 34 -16.90 4.11 -12.21
C PHE A 34 -15.56 4.85 -12.05
N LEU A 35 -14.83 4.57 -10.95
CA LEU A 35 -13.50 5.16 -10.73
C LEU A 35 -12.51 4.77 -11.84
N SER A 36 -12.56 3.52 -12.31
CA SER A 36 -11.68 3.03 -13.38
C SER A 36 -11.95 3.74 -14.71
N ILE A 37 -13.24 3.92 -15.05
CA ILE A 37 -13.68 4.64 -16.25
C ILE A 37 -13.28 6.11 -16.12
N PHE A 38 -13.49 6.73 -14.96
CA PHE A 38 -13.13 8.12 -14.73
C PHE A 38 -11.62 8.34 -14.81
N MET A 39 -10.80 7.49 -14.18
CA MET A 39 -9.33 7.56 -14.29
C MET A 39 -8.83 7.28 -15.71
N PHE A 40 -9.51 6.41 -16.46
CA PHE A 40 -9.20 6.17 -17.87
C PHE A 40 -9.52 7.40 -18.71
N LEU A 41 -10.74 7.93 -18.62
CA LEU A 41 -11.17 9.13 -19.33
C LEU A 41 -10.33 10.36 -18.97
N ALA A 42 -10.02 10.57 -17.69
CA ALA A 42 -9.17 11.68 -17.25
C ALA A 42 -7.74 11.54 -17.80
N SER A 43 -7.18 10.33 -17.79
CA SER A 43 -5.86 10.06 -18.37
C SER A 43 -5.84 10.26 -19.89
N THR A 44 -6.88 9.81 -20.60
CA THR A 44 -7.02 10.00 -22.05
C THR A 44 -7.25 11.47 -22.39
N TYR A 45 -8.08 12.17 -21.61
CA TYR A 45 -8.32 13.60 -21.76
C TYR A 45 -7.04 14.40 -21.60
N LEU A 46 -6.27 14.14 -20.53
CA LEU A 46 -4.97 14.78 -20.31
C LEU A 46 -4.02 14.47 -21.45
N MET A 47 -3.91 13.21 -21.89
CA MET A 47 -3.03 12.84 -23.00
C MET A 47 -3.39 13.52 -24.34
N ILE A 48 -4.68 13.78 -24.57
CA ILE A 48 -5.16 14.50 -25.76
C ILE A 48 -4.98 16.03 -25.61
N THR A 49 -5.12 16.58 -24.41
CA THR A 49 -4.94 18.03 -24.16
C THR A 49 -3.47 18.43 -24.02
N ASP A 50 -2.61 17.52 -23.59
CA ASP A 50 -1.15 17.70 -23.47
C ASP A 50 -0.45 17.86 -24.83
N THR A 51 -1.15 17.56 -25.94
CA THR A 51 -0.61 17.78 -27.29
C THR A 51 -0.58 19.26 -27.70
N ARG A 52 -1.20 20.17 -26.93
CA ARG A 52 -1.31 21.60 -27.27
C ARG A 52 -0.21 22.51 -26.72
N THR A 53 0.78 21.97 -26.01
CA THR A 53 1.97 22.73 -25.58
C THR A 53 3.20 22.26 -26.37
N SER A 54 3.09 22.23 -27.69
CA SER A 54 4.21 21.90 -28.58
C SER A 54 5.10 23.13 -28.78
N GLU A 55 6.03 23.36 -27.85
CA GLU A 55 7.34 24.00 -28.12
C GLU A 55 8.39 23.76 -27.03
N GLU A 56 8.13 22.93 -26.01
CA GLU A 56 9.19 22.39 -25.18
C GLU A 56 9.81 21.17 -25.86
N LYS A 57 11.13 21.25 -26.11
CA LYS A 57 11.96 20.14 -26.58
C LYS A 57 11.54 18.88 -25.84
N VAL A 58 11.10 17.85 -26.58
CA VAL A 58 10.95 16.50 -26.05
C VAL A 58 12.32 16.08 -25.52
N GLU A 59 12.59 16.34 -24.23
CA GLU A 59 13.76 15.84 -23.54
C GLU A 59 13.67 14.34 -23.63
N LYS A 60 14.51 13.77 -24.50
CA LYS A 60 14.58 12.32 -24.67
C LYS A 60 14.96 11.75 -23.31
N PHE A 61 14.03 11.05 -22.66
CA PHE A 61 14.25 10.37 -21.39
C PHE A 61 15.65 9.72 -21.36
N GLY A 62 16.41 10.04 -20.32
CA GLY A 62 17.73 9.47 -20.10
C GLY A 62 17.66 7.94 -19.96
N PRO A 63 18.77 7.21 -20.19
CA PRO A 63 18.79 5.75 -20.07
C PRO A 63 18.39 5.25 -18.67
N ASP A 64 18.68 6.03 -17.62
CA ASP A 64 18.30 5.71 -16.24
C ASP A 64 16.81 5.96 -15.95
N GLU A 65 16.24 7.04 -16.48
CA GLU A 65 14.80 7.34 -16.36
C GLU A 65 13.95 6.30 -17.09
N ARG A 66 14.39 5.85 -18.27
CA ARG A 66 13.71 4.76 -19.00
C ARG A 66 13.70 3.46 -18.18
N ARG A 67 14.78 3.17 -17.46
CA ARG A 67 14.86 1.98 -16.58
C ARG A 67 13.91 2.12 -15.39
N LEU A 68 13.84 3.30 -14.77
CA LEU A 68 12.88 3.56 -13.69
C LEU A 68 11.43 3.47 -14.18
N PHE A 69 11.14 4.03 -15.35
CA PHE A 69 9.81 3.93 -15.96
C PHE A 69 9.43 2.47 -16.26
N ALA A 70 10.34 1.70 -16.86
CA ALA A 70 10.13 0.27 -17.12
C ALA A 70 9.92 -0.51 -15.82
N LEU A 71 10.70 -0.22 -14.78
CA LEU A 71 10.53 -0.82 -13.46
C LEU A 71 9.14 -0.49 -12.87
N THR A 72 8.74 0.78 -12.88
CA THR A 72 7.43 1.21 -12.36
C THR A 72 6.29 0.50 -13.07
N PHE A 73 6.39 0.38 -14.40
CA PHE A 73 5.40 -0.35 -15.21
C PHE A 73 5.34 -1.83 -14.82
N LEU A 74 6.50 -2.49 -14.74
CA LEU A 74 6.59 -3.91 -14.36
C LEU A 74 6.09 -4.17 -12.93
N MET A 75 6.46 -3.31 -11.98
CA MET A 75 6.01 -3.40 -10.59
C MET A 75 4.51 -3.21 -10.46
N ALA A 76 3.90 -2.34 -11.26
CA ALA A 76 2.46 -2.14 -11.22
C ALA A 76 1.67 -3.30 -11.83
N ILE A 77 2.13 -3.87 -12.95
CA ILE A 77 1.55 -5.12 -13.49
C ILE A 77 1.65 -6.21 -12.43
N THR A 78 2.84 -6.38 -11.85
CA THR A 78 3.09 -7.38 -10.81
C THR A 78 2.18 -7.17 -9.61
N TYR A 79 2.00 -5.93 -9.17
CA TYR A 79 1.09 -5.57 -8.08
C TYR A 79 -0.36 -5.96 -8.37
N VAL A 80 -0.88 -5.65 -9.56
CA VAL A 80 -2.25 -5.99 -9.96
C VAL A 80 -2.46 -7.50 -9.99
N LEU A 81 -1.52 -8.25 -10.57
CA LEU A 81 -1.59 -9.71 -10.64
C LEU A 81 -1.44 -10.36 -9.26
N ALA A 82 -0.53 -9.84 -8.44
CA ALA A 82 -0.24 -10.37 -7.11
C ALA A 82 -1.32 -10.00 -6.08
N MET A 83 -2.07 -8.91 -6.28
CA MET A 83 -3.07 -8.42 -5.32
C MET A 83 -4.11 -9.51 -5.00
N ARG A 84 -4.55 -10.27 -6.00
CA ARG A 84 -5.53 -11.36 -5.81
C ARG A 84 -4.96 -12.55 -5.04
N MET A 85 -3.69 -12.88 -5.25
CA MET A 85 -3.06 -14.05 -4.64
C MET A 85 -2.49 -13.76 -3.25
N ILE A 86 -1.73 -12.67 -3.13
CA ILE A 86 -0.93 -12.35 -1.94
C ILE A 86 -1.72 -11.43 -0.99
N GLY A 87 -2.64 -10.61 -1.51
CA GLY A 87 -3.49 -9.71 -0.74
C GLY A 87 -2.93 -8.29 -0.64
N PHE A 88 -3.80 -7.35 -0.27
CA PHE A 88 -3.53 -5.91 -0.31
C PHE A 88 -2.31 -5.49 0.54
N VAL A 89 -2.20 -5.99 1.78
CA VAL A 89 -1.15 -5.58 2.74
C VAL A 89 0.24 -5.91 2.19
N LEU A 90 0.42 -7.14 1.72
CA LEU A 90 1.70 -7.62 1.20
C LEU A 90 2.04 -7.03 -0.17
N SER A 91 1.06 -6.92 -1.07
CA SER A 91 1.32 -6.34 -2.40
C SER A 91 1.69 -4.86 -2.30
N THR A 92 1.05 -4.11 -1.41
CA THR A 92 1.26 -2.67 -1.23
C THR A 92 2.62 -2.37 -0.62
N VAL A 93 3.04 -3.13 0.40
CA VAL A 93 4.35 -2.88 1.03
C VAL A 93 5.51 -3.20 0.08
N ILE A 94 5.41 -4.27 -0.69
CA ILE A 94 6.44 -4.65 -1.67
C ILE A 94 6.49 -3.63 -2.80
N LEU A 95 5.34 -3.17 -3.31
CA LEU A 95 5.26 -2.14 -4.33
C LEU A 95 5.86 -0.82 -3.81
N SER A 96 5.37 -0.34 -2.67
CA SER A 96 5.78 0.94 -2.07
C SER A 96 7.28 0.92 -1.75
N PHE A 97 7.78 -0.15 -1.11
CA PHE A 97 9.19 -0.29 -0.80
C PHE A 97 10.06 -0.25 -2.06
N SER A 98 9.69 -1.04 -3.08
CA SER A 98 10.48 -1.13 -4.32
C SER A 98 10.53 0.21 -5.04
N LEU A 99 9.39 0.90 -5.17
CA LEU A 99 9.36 2.22 -5.80
C LEU A 99 10.19 3.22 -5.01
N THR A 100 9.96 3.36 -3.70
CA THR A 100 10.72 4.32 -2.88
C THR A 100 12.23 4.06 -2.95
N PHE A 101 12.65 2.80 -2.92
CA PHE A 101 14.08 2.45 -2.96
C PHE A 101 14.74 2.83 -4.29
N PHE A 102 14.15 2.45 -5.42
CA PHE A 102 14.75 2.72 -6.72
C PHE A 102 14.65 4.19 -7.13
N TYR A 103 13.60 4.90 -6.71
CA TYR A 103 13.50 6.34 -6.92
C TYR A 103 14.52 7.14 -6.10
N LEU A 104 14.81 6.74 -4.85
CA LEU A 104 15.89 7.35 -4.07
C LEU A 104 17.28 7.10 -4.68
N ARG A 105 17.46 5.96 -5.35
CA ARG A 105 18.70 5.62 -6.06
C ARG A 105 18.86 6.32 -7.41
N GLY A 106 17.77 6.79 -8.02
CA GLY A 106 17.76 7.37 -9.36
C GLY A 106 18.06 6.40 -10.51
N THR A 107 18.33 5.12 -10.24
CA THR A 107 18.56 4.09 -11.28
C THR A 107 18.48 2.67 -10.69
N VAL A 108 18.33 1.67 -11.57
CA VAL A 108 18.29 0.25 -11.21
C VAL A 108 19.66 -0.38 -11.48
N ARG A 109 20.47 -0.56 -10.42
CA ARG A 109 21.78 -1.21 -10.50
C ARG A 109 21.74 -2.61 -9.91
N LYS A 110 22.41 -3.57 -10.57
CA LYS A 110 22.49 -4.97 -10.11
C LYS A 110 23.11 -5.12 -8.71
N ARG A 111 24.01 -4.21 -8.34
CA ARG A 111 24.67 -4.20 -7.02
C ARG A 111 23.70 -3.94 -5.87
N ASP A 112 22.62 -3.23 -6.14
CA ASP A 112 21.63 -2.83 -5.13
C ASP A 112 20.50 -3.86 -4.94
N LEU A 113 20.42 -4.89 -5.81
CA LEU A 113 19.41 -5.96 -5.72
C LEU A 113 19.44 -6.70 -4.39
N LYS A 114 20.62 -6.93 -3.81
CA LYS A 114 20.74 -7.60 -2.50
C LYS A 114 20.14 -6.75 -1.38
N ALA A 115 20.41 -5.44 -1.41
CA ALA A 115 19.85 -4.50 -0.44
C ALA A 115 18.34 -4.32 -0.62
N TRP A 116 17.87 -4.33 -1.87
CA TRP A 116 16.45 -4.32 -2.20
C TRP A 116 15.73 -5.57 -1.66
N ALA A 117 16.23 -6.77 -1.97
CA ALA A 117 15.60 -8.02 -1.54
C ALA A 117 15.56 -8.14 0.00
N LEU A 118 16.68 -7.82 0.66
CA LEU A 118 16.76 -7.83 2.12
C LEU A 118 15.84 -6.78 2.74
N GLY A 119 15.84 -5.55 2.20
CA GLY A 119 14.99 -4.47 2.69
C GLY A 119 13.50 -4.76 2.51
N SER A 120 13.11 -5.38 1.39
CA SER A 120 11.73 -5.81 1.13
C SER A 120 11.28 -6.91 2.08
N LEU A 121 12.16 -7.85 2.43
CA LEU A 121 11.86 -8.90 3.41
C LEU A 121 11.67 -8.30 4.81
N ILE A 122 12.57 -7.41 5.23
CA ILE A 122 12.50 -6.77 6.55
C ILE A 122 11.28 -5.87 6.65
N SER A 123 10.97 -5.07 5.62
CA SER A 123 9.78 -4.20 5.62
C SER A 123 8.50 -5.01 5.71
N THR A 124 8.42 -6.13 4.98
CA THR A 124 7.29 -7.05 5.05
C THR A 124 7.14 -7.67 6.43
N ALA A 125 8.24 -8.17 7.02
CA ALA A 125 8.21 -8.75 8.36
C ALA A 125 7.80 -7.75 9.43
N LEU A 126 8.32 -6.51 9.37
CA LEU A 126 7.96 -5.44 10.29
C LEU A 126 6.48 -5.07 10.16
N LEU A 127 5.98 -4.90 8.94
CA LEU A 127 4.57 -4.63 8.69
C LEU A 127 3.68 -5.73 9.26
N LEU A 128 4.00 -7.00 8.99
CA LEU A 128 3.20 -8.12 9.50
C LEU A 128 3.17 -8.17 11.02
N ALA A 129 4.27 -7.82 11.68
CA ALA A 129 4.33 -7.74 13.15
C ALA A 129 3.42 -6.63 13.68
N LEU A 130 3.51 -5.42 13.12
CA LEU A 130 2.66 -4.28 13.49
C LEU A 130 1.18 -4.57 13.24
N TYR A 131 0.87 -5.04 12.03
CA TYR A 131 -0.47 -5.45 11.63
C TYR A 131 -1.06 -6.49 12.58
N SER A 132 -0.30 -7.54 12.91
CA SER A 132 -0.80 -8.63 13.76
C SER A 132 -1.07 -8.15 15.18
N LEU A 133 -0.20 -7.29 15.74
CA LEU A 133 -0.40 -6.69 17.06
C LEU A 133 -1.62 -5.76 17.08
N ALA A 134 -1.77 -4.90 16.08
CA ALA A 134 -2.92 -4.03 15.91
C ALA A 134 -4.23 -4.84 15.80
N ARG A 135 -4.20 -5.96 15.07
CA ARG A 135 -5.34 -6.86 14.90
C ARG A 135 -5.77 -7.52 16.20
N VAL A 136 -4.80 -8.03 16.98
CA VAL A 136 -5.06 -8.63 18.30
C VAL A 136 -5.69 -7.60 19.24
N LEU A 137 -5.14 -6.38 19.29
CA LEU A 137 -5.71 -5.30 20.10
C LEU A 137 -7.14 -4.96 19.66
N THR A 138 -7.38 -4.79 18.36
CA THR A 138 -8.70 -4.50 17.80
C THR A 138 -9.72 -5.56 18.22
N ARG A 139 -9.36 -6.84 18.07
CA ARG A 139 -10.23 -7.95 18.44
C ARG A 139 -10.49 -7.99 19.95
N PHE A 140 -9.47 -7.76 20.77
CA PHE A 140 -9.60 -7.74 22.22
C PHE A 140 -10.54 -6.63 22.69
N LEU A 141 -10.38 -5.41 22.17
CA LEU A 141 -11.23 -4.27 22.55
C LEU A 141 -12.69 -4.44 22.09
N LEU A 142 -12.91 -4.91 20.86
CA LEU A 142 -14.26 -5.12 20.33
C LEU A 142 -15.00 -6.26 21.05
N ILE A 143 -14.33 -7.39 21.31
CA ILE A 143 -14.94 -8.52 22.02
C ILE A 143 -15.13 -8.14 23.49
N GLY A 144 -14.10 -7.61 24.14
CA GLY A 144 -14.14 -7.24 25.55
C GLY A 144 -15.18 -6.17 25.85
N GLY A 145 -15.43 -5.23 24.93
CA GLY A 145 -16.49 -4.24 25.05
C GLY A 145 -17.90 -4.84 24.92
N ARG A 146 -18.04 -5.96 24.19
CA ARG A 146 -19.32 -6.69 24.04
C ARG A 146 -19.58 -7.66 25.19
N THR A 147 -18.53 -8.27 25.75
CA THR A 147 -18.63 -9.22 26.87
C THR A 147 -18.63 -8.55 28.24
N GLY A 148 -18.48 -7.22 28.31
CA GLY A 148 -18.42 -6.45 29.55
C GLY A 148 -17.10 -6.59 30.31
N SER A 149 -16.06 -7.17 29.70
CA SER A 149 -14.73 -7.36 30.31
C SER A 149 -13.89 -6.09 30.31
N VAL A 150 -14.18 -5.15 29.40
CA VAL A 150 -13.65 -3.78 29.40
C VAL A 150 -14.81 -2.78 29.30
N PRO A 151 -14.62 -1.53 29.74
CA PRO A 151 -15.65 -0.51 29.67
C PRO A 151 -16.26 -0.36 28.26
N PRO A 152 -17.59 -0.21 28.12
CA PRO A 152 -18.27 -0.22 26.82
C PRO A 152 -17.77 0.85 25.84
N TRP A 153 -17.31 2.00 26.36
CA TRP A 153 -16.75 3.07 25.55
C TRP A 153 -15.44 2.67 24.83
N MET A 154 -14.69 1.71 25.38
CA MET A 154 -13.49 1.17 24.74
C MET A 154 -13.80 0.25 23.56
N GLY A 155 -15.04 -0.26 23.46
CA GLY A 155 -15.52 -1.07 22.33
C GLY A 155 -16.05 -0.24 21.15
N THR A 156 -16.01 1.09 21.24
CA THR A 156 -16.47 1.97 20.14
C THR A 156 -15.46 2.00 19.00
N ASN A 157 -15.94 2.04 17.75
CA ASN A 157 -15.06 2.04 16.57
C ASN A 157 -14.01 3.18 16.62
N GLY A 158 -14.41 4.37 17.05
CA GLY A 158 -13.50 5.52 17.17
C GLY A 158 -12.38 5.29 18.19
N PHE A 159 -12.69 4.73 19.35
CA PHE A 159 -11.66 4.42 20.36
C PHE A 159 -10.72 3.32 19.88
N VAL A 160 -11.26 2.27 19.26
CA VAL A 160 -10.46 1.15 18.73
C VAL A 160 -9.49 1.61 17.65
N ILE A 161 -9.92 2.51 16.75
CA ILE A 161 -9.06 3.15 15.76
C ILE A 161 -7.94 3.93 16.43
N GLY A 162 -8.29 4.82 17.38
CA GLY A 162 -7.33 5.63 18.10
C GLY A 162 -6.30 4.79 18.85
N ALA A 163 -6.75 3.76 19.57
CA ALA A 163 -5.89 2.83 20.30
C ALA A 163 -4.97 2.03 19.36
N SER A 164 -5.49 1.57 18.21
CA SER A 164 -4.70 0.87 17.19
C SER A 164 -3.62 1.77 16.58
N LEU A 165 -3.97 3.00 16.21
CA LEU A 165 -3.01 3.99 15.70
C LEU A 165 -1.93 4.33 16.73
N LEU A 166 -2.33 4.50 17.99
CA LEU A 166 -1.42 4.81 19.08
C LEU A 166 -0.45 3.65 19.31
N LEU A 167 -0.94 2.40 19.35
CA LEU A 167 -0.10 1.22 19.46
C LEU A 167 0.91 1.13 18.30
N VAL A 168 0.44 1.24 17.06
CA VAL A 168 1.32 1.17 15.88
C VAL A 168 2.35 2.30 15.93
N SER A 169 1.96 3.52 16.31
CA SER A 169 2.88 4.65 16.45
C SER A 169 3.94 4.42 17.52
N ILE A 170 3.54 3.91 18.70
CA ILE A 170 4.47 3.59 19.79
C ILE A 170 5.46 2.51 19.38
N LEU A 171 5.05 1.51 18.59
CA LEU A 171 5.95 0.45 18.13
C LEU A 171 6.83 0.90 16.97
N TYR A 172 6.31 1.75 16.09
CA TYR A 172 7.01 2.23 14.90
C TYR A 172 8.06 3.31 15.22
N LEU A 173 7.76 4.27 16.10
CA LEU A 173 8.66 5.40 16.41
C LEU A 173 10.04 4.96 16.96
N PRO A 174 10.15 3.98 17.88
CA PRO A 174 11.44 3.46 18.33
C PRO A 174 12.24 2.85 17.18
N VAL A 175 11.59 2.11 16.28
CA VAL A 175 12.27 1.53 15.10
C VAL A 175 12.81 2.64 14.19
N ALA A 176 12.02 3.70 13.96
CA ALA A 176 12.44 4.86 13.18
C ALA A 176 13.61 5.61 13.85
N ILE A 177 13.50 5.94 15.14
CA ILE A 177 14.49 6.75 15.86
C ILE A 177 15.79 5.97 16.07
N LEU A 178 15.71 4.74 16.57
CA LEU A 178 16.88 3.91 16.84
C LEU A 178 17.56 3.47 15.56
N GLY A 179 16.78 3.11 14.54
CA GLY A 179 17.30 2.77 13.22
C GLY A 179 18.00 3.96 12.56
N TRP A 180 17.40 5.16 12.62
CA TRP A 180 18.04 6.37 12.08
C TRP A 180 19.34 6.72 12.80
N LYS A 181 19.36 6.63 14.14
CA LYS A 181 20.59 6.79 14.93
C LYS A 181 21.66 5.80 14.49
N LYS A 182 21.34 4.51 14.35
CA LYS A 182 22.30 3.50 13.88
C LYS A 182 22.80 3.78 12.46
N VAL A 183 21.92 4.16 11.54
CA VAL A 183 22.30 4.53 10.16
C VAL A 183 23.29 5.70 10.14
N LYS A 184 23.05 6.72 10.97
CA LYS A 184 23.95 7.88 11.10
C LYS A 184 25.28 7.52 11.78
N THR A 185 25.25 6.75 12.88
CA THR A 185 26.44 6.40 13.67
C THR A 185 27.36 5.41 12.96
N LEU A 186 26.81 4.40 12.26
CA LEU A 186 27.61 3.38 11.57
C LEU A 186 28.11 3.82 10.19
N SER A 187 27.82 5.06 9.75
CA SER A 187 28.16 5.54 8.40
C SER A 187 27.80 4.52 7.31
N LEU A 188 26.65 3.86 7.48
CA LEU A 188 26.19 2.79 6.61
C LEU A 188 26.17 3.28 5.16
N GLY A 189 26.69 2.46 4.23
CA GLY A 189 26.78 2.83 2.82
C GLY A 189 25.43 3.32 2.26
N SER A 190 25.46 4.19 1.25
CA SER A 190 24.26 4.87 0.73
C SER A 190 23.07 3.91 0.48
N SER A 191 23.33 2.69 0.04
CA SER A 191 22.30 1.66 -0.18
C SER A 191 21.49 1.31 1.06
N ALA A 192 22.15 1.19 2.21
CA ALA A 192 21.51 0.77 3.45
C ALA A 192 20.70 1.91 4.05
N ARG A 193 21.17 3.15 3.88
CA ARG A 193 20.41 4.34 4.24
C ARG A 193 19.13 4.47 3.38
N ASP A 194 19.24 4.32 2.06
CA ASP A 194 18.10 4.42 1.15
C ASP A 194 17.09 3.28 1.40
N ALA A 195 17.57 2.06 1.68
CA ALA A 195 16.74 0.94 2.07
C ALA A 195 16.01 1.19 3.41
N PHE A 196 16.69 1.81 4.39
CA PHE A 196 16.07 2.14 5.67
C PHE A 196 14.96 3.18 5.52
N VAL A 197 15.19 4.24 4.73
CA VAL A 197 14.15 5.25 4.43
C VAL A 197 12.97 4.60 3.72
N SER A 198 13.24 3.75 2.73
CA SER A 198 12.21 3.04 1.97
C SER A 198 11.38 2.10 2.84
N LEU A 199 12.02 1.42 3.80
CA LEU A 199 11.36 0.59 4.79
C LEU A 199 10.39 1.42 5.65
N LEU A 200 10.85 2.54 6.18
CA LEU A 200 10.02 3.41 7.01
C LEU A 200 8.80 3.93 6.24
N VAL A 201 9.04 4.50 5.06
CA VAL A 201 7.97 5.05 4.21
C VAL A 201 6.96 3.97 3.83
N SER A 202 7.42 2.82 3.33
CA SER A 202 6.53 1.75 2.86
C SER A 202 5.66 1.16 3.97
N VAL A 203 6.23 0.92 5.15
CA VAL A 203 5.48 0.39 6.31
C VAL A 203 4.46 1.42 6.79
N ALA A 204 4.86 2.68 6.97
CA ALA A 204 3.96 3.74 7.44
C ALA A 204 2.81 4.00 6.44
N THR A 205 3.11 4.09 5.14
CA THR A 205 2.09 4.30 4.11
C THR A 205 1.11 3.13 4.04
N THR A 206 1.62 1.89 4.09
CA THR A 206 0.75 0.70 4.01
C THR A 206 -0.15 0.56 5.24
N GLU A 207 0.39 0.78 6.45
CA GLU A 207 -0.40 0.78 7.69
C GLU A 207 -1.47 1.87 7.68
N LEU A 208 -1.12 3.09 7.31
CA LEU A 208 -2.09 4.19 7.26
C LEU A 208 -3.22 3.91 6.27
N LEU A 209 -2.90 3.45 5.07
CA LEU A 209 -3.92 3.05 4.09
C LEU A 209 -4.80 1.93 4.65
N TYR A 210 -4.19 0.92 5.26
CA TYR A 210 -4.92 -0.19 5.84
C TYR A 210 -5.87 0.24 6.96
N LEU A 211 -5.40 1.01 7.95
CA LEU A 211 -6.22 1.49 9.06
C LEU A 211 -7.33 2.42 8.57
N PHE A 212 -7.01 3.34 7.66
CA PHE A 212 -7.97 4.27 7.09
C PHE A 212 -9.09 3.53 6.33
N PHE A 213 -8.75 2.68 5.36
CA PHE A 213 -9.79 1.98 4.58
C PHE A 213 -10.55 0.94 5.41
N ARG A 214 -9.85 0.13 6.22
CA ARG A 214 -10.50 -0.97 6.93
C ARG A 214 -11.28 -0.50 8.15
N GLN A 215 -10.80 0.49 8.90
CA GLN A 215 -11.44 0.87 10.14
C GLN A 215 -12.33 2.12 10.00
N LEU A 216 -11.97 3.09 9.16
CA LEU A 216 -12.79 4.29 8.95
C LEU A 216 -13.92 4.02 7.95
N PHE A 217 -13.60 3.39 6.80
CA PHE A 217 -14.59 3.10 5.76
C PHE A 217 -15.17 1.68 5.83
N LEU A 218 -14.74 0.86 6.80
CA LEU A 218 -15.17 -0.53 6.95
C LEU A 218 -15.01 -1.37 5.66
N VAL A 219 -14.09 -0.98 4.78
CA VAL A 219 -13.87 -1.65 3.49
C VAL A 219 -13.17 -2.97 3.73
N GLU A 220 -13.73 -4.03 3.17
CA GLU A 220 -13.05 -5.32 3.08
C GLU A 220 -11.94 -5.25 2.03
N LEU A 221 -10.73 -4.98 2.49
CA LEU A 221 -9.53 -5.08 1.67
C LEU A 221 -9.32 -6.54 1.24
N VAL A 222 -8.81 -6.74 0.00
CA VAL A 222 -8.59 -8.07 -0.58
C VAL A 222 -7.76 -8.94 0.38
N ARG A 223 -8.42 -9.94 0.94
CA ARG A 223 -7.83 -10.94 1.84
C ARG A 223 -7.05 -11.93 0.97
N GLY A 224 -5.72 -11.89 1.07
CA GLY A 224 -4.84 -12.84 0.41
C GLY A 224 -4.27 -13.84 1.42
N LEU A 225 -2.95 -14.01 1.40
CA LEU A 225 -2.23 -14.91 2.32
C LEU A 225 -2.37 -14.50 3.80
N VAL A 226 -2.52 -13.20 4.05
CA VAL A 226 -2.75 -12.67 5.39
C VAL A 226 -4.25 -12.49 5.58
N ALA A 227 -4.90 -13.52 6.12
CA ALA A 227 -6.34 -13.53 6.34
C ALA A 227 -6.76 -13.24 7.79
N TRP A 228 -5.80 -13.27 8.74
CA TRP A 228 -6.07 -13.05 10.16
C TRP A 228 -6.29 -11.57 10.51
#